data_AF-A0AAV8XLE5-F1
#
_entry.id   AF-A0AAV8XLE5-F1
#
_cell.length_a   1.000
_cell.length_b   1.000
_cell.length_c   1.000
_cell.angle_alpha   90.00
_cell.angle_beta   90.00
_cell.angle_gamma   90.00
#
_symmetry.space_group_name_H-M   'P 1'
#
loop_
_entity.id
_entity.type
_entity.pdbx_description
1 polymer ?
#
loop_
_entity_poly.entity_id
_entity_poly.type
_entity_poly.pdbx_seq_one_letter_code
_entity_poly.pdbx_strand_id
1 'polypeptide(L)'
;MESFRCDSHLCIDTKSVAPDRKSVSSEVTNDVTRRNFKLPRIEFKKFDGNIRDWLSFWSQFRKEHEDSNIDLEDKIAYLIQATVPGSRARQLVESFPAMGENYDNIVSGLKFRFGREDLQIEVYIRELLKLILNNCDV
;
A
#
# COMPACT_ATOMS: atom_id res chain seq x y z
N MET A 1 -3.07 -32.14 -48.25
CA MET A 1 -3.55 -31.25 -49.33
C MET A 1 -3.46 -29.84 -48.82
N GLU A 2 -2.78 -28.88 -49.41
CA GLU A 2 -1.74 -28.85 -50.45
C GLU A 2 -1.26 -27.39 -50.37
N SER A 3 0.05 -27.20 -50.43
CA SER A 3 0.66 -25.89 -50.59
C SER A 3 0.28 -25.28 -51.93
N PHE A 4 0.07 -23.97 -52.00
CA PHE A 4 0.42 -23.22 -53.20
C PHE A 4 1.18 -21.95 -52.83
N ARG A 5 2.49 -22.08 -53.00
CA ARG A 5 3.47 -21.03 -53.22
C ARG A 5 3.22 -20.45 -54.62
N CYS A 6 3.41 -19.15 -54.81
CA CYS A 6 3.73 -18.62 -56.14
C CYS A 6 4.79 -17.54 -56.00
N ASP A 7 5.95 -17.85 -56.59
CA ASP A 7 7.17 -17.07 -56.72
C ASP A 7 7.01 -15.88 -57.68
N SER A 8 7.82 -14.83 -57.50
CA SER A 8 8.56 -14.21 -58.62
C SER A 8 9.56 -13.15 -58.14
N HIS A 9 10.85 -13.47 -58.30
CA HIS A 9 12.01 -12.57 -58.38
C HIS A 9 11.92 -11.66 -59.64
N LEU A 10 12.46 -10.43 -59.61
CA LEU A 10 13.83 -10.12 -60.08
C LEU A 10 14.14 -8.60 -60.17
N CYS A 11 15.26 -8.25 -59.53
CA CYS A 11 16.30 -7.20 -59.70
C CYS A 11 16.06 -5.87 -60.43
N ILE A 12 16.58 -4.79 -59.82
CA ILE A 12 17.35 -3.76 -60.54
C ILE A 12 18.53 -3.28 -59.67
N ASP A 13 19.75 -3.40 -60.22
CA ASP A 13 21.01 -2.96 -59.64
C ASP A 13 21.41 -1.55 -60.11
N THR A 14 21.87 -0.74 -59.15
CA THR A 14 22.90 0.31 -59.23
C THR A 14 22.68 1.60 -60.05
N LYS A 15 22.73 2.75 -59.35
CA LYS A 15 23.76 3.78 -59.59
C LYS A 15 24.03 4.67 -58.37
N SER A 16 25.33 4.83 -58.12
CA SER A 16 26.02 5.65 -57.12
C SER A 16 25.68 7.15 -57.15
N VAL A 17 25.66 7.81 -55.97
CA VAL A 17 26.47 9.00 -55.59
C VAL A 17 25.93 9.60 -54.26
N ALA A 18 26.77 9.65 -53.24
CA ALA A 18 26.57 10.45 -52.02
C ALA A 18 27.00 11.91 -52.26
N PRO A 19 26.45 12.89 -51.52
CA PRO A 19 27.29 13.45 -50.47
C PRO A 19 26.55 13.80 -49.16
N ASP A 20 27.33 13.71 -48.08
CA ASP A 20 27.06 14.11 -46.70
C ASP A 20 26.30 15.44 -46.54
N ARG A 21 25.23 15.41 -45.72
CA ARG A 21 24.84 16.53 -44.87
C ARG A 21 24.41 15.99 -43.50
N LYS A 22 25.31 16.04 -42.53
CA LYS A 22 24.98 15.89 -41.10
C LYS A 22 24.03 17.01 -40.69
N SER A 23 22.77 16.68 -40.47
CA SER A 23 21.85 17.52 -39.69
C SER A 23 21.73 16.89 -38.31
N VAL A 24 22.50 17.43 -37.36
CA VAL A 24 22.31 17.14 -35.93
C VAL A 24 21.05 17.88 -35.50
N SER A 25 19.93 17.18 -35.51
CA SER A 25 18.77 17.57 -34.70
C SER A 25 18.98 16.94 -33.33
N SER A 26 19.66 17.67 -32.45
CA SER A 26 19.67 17.37 -31.03
C SER A 26 18.28 17.68 -30.47
N GLU A 27 17.40 16.69 -30.55
CA GLU A 27 16.18 16.64 -29.76
C GLU A 27 16.58 16.61 -28.29
N VAL A 28 16.38 17.74 -27.62
CA VAL A 28 16.47 17.85 -26.17
C VAL A 28 15.34 16.99 -25.60
N THR A 29 15.64 15.72 -25.35
CA THR A 29 14.83 14.89 -24.47
C THR A 29 14.91 15.57 -23.11
N ASN A 30 13.81 16.21 -22.70
CA ASN A 30 13.58 16.55 -21.30
C ASN A 30 13.46 15.21 -20.55
N ASP A 31 14.60 14.60 -20.25
CA ASP A 31 14.72 13.56 -19.26
C ASP A 31 14.41 14.23 -17.92
N VAL A 32 13.12 14.30 -17.59
CA VAL A 32 12.69 14.44 -16.21
C VAL A 32 13.18 13.17 -15.56
N THR A 33 14.42 13.24 -15.07
CA THR A 33 15.06 12.22 -14.26
C THR A 33 14.11 12.01 -13.09
N ARG A 34 13.24 11.00 -13.19
CA ARG A 34 12.41 10.56 -12.07
C ARG A 34 13.43 10.11 -11.05
N ARG A 35 13.72 11.00 -10.09
CA ARG A 35 14.62 10.69 -9.00
C ARG A 35 13.99 9.50 -8.30
N ASN A 36 14.56 8.32 -8.53
CA ASN A 36 14.17 7.10 -7.88
C ASN A 36 14.63 7.21 -6.44
N PHE A 37 13.83 7.88 -5.62
CA PHE A 37 14.02 7.88 -4.18
C PHE A 37 13.80 6.43 -3.72
N LYS A 38 14.89 5.77 -3.33
CA LYS A 38 14.79 4.55 -2.51
C LYS A 38 14.35 4.99 -1.13
N LEU A 39 13.04 5.18 -0.98
CA LEU A 39 12.42 5.48 0.30
C LEU A 39 12.61 4.26 1.23
N PRO A 40 12.93 4.47 2.52
CA PRO A 40 12.86 3.40 3.50
C PRO A 40 11.50 2.69 3.40
N ARG A 41 11.49 1.36 3.53
CA ARG A 41 10.22 0.64 3.65
C ARG A 41 9.50 1.17 4.88
N ILE A 42 8.32 1.77 4.66
CA ILE A 42 7.49 2.29 5.74
C ILE A 42 6.98 1.09 6.54
N GLU A 43 7.44 0.97 7.78
CA GLU A 43 6.94 -0.04 8.70
C GLU A 43 5.58 0.41 9.25
N PHE A 44 4.63 -0.52 9.37
CA PHE A 44 3.38 -0.23 10.06
C PHE A 44 3.65 0.17 11.50
N LYS A 45 3.06 1.29 11.94
CA LYS A 45 2.98 1.60 13.37
C LYS A 45 2.34 0.40 14.07
N LYS A 46 3.04 -0.16 15.05
CA LYS A 46 2.55 -1.31 15.81
C LYS A 46 1.37 -0.90 16.68
N PHE A 47 0.31 -1.70 16.65
CA PHE A 47 -0.90 -1.48 17.44
C PHE A 47 -0.98 -2.49 18.59
N ASP A 48 -1.15 -2.00 19.81
CA ASP A 48 -1.22 -2.80 21.03
C ASP A 48 -2.66 -3.05 21.52
N GLY A 49 -3.66 -2.39 20.90
CA GLY A 49 -5.05 -2.42 21.35
C GLY A 49 -5.45 -1.22 22.19
N ASN A 50 -4.64 -0.15 22.27
CA ASN A 50 -5.07 1.11 22.87
C ASN A 50 -6.05 1.85 21.95
N ILE A 51 -7.28 2.09 22.44
CA ILE A 51 -8.34 2.75 21.67
C ILE A 51 -7.91 4.15 21.17
N ARG A 52 -7.04 4.85 21.91
CA ARG A 52 -6.51 6.17 21.50
C ARG A 52 -5.75 6.12 20.19
N ASP A 53 -5.04 5.02 19.95
CA ASP A 53 -4.21 4.81 18.77
C ASP A 53 -4.98 4.15 17.61
N TRP A 54 -6.24 3.74 17.83
CA TRP A 54 -7.01 3.02 16.83
C TRP A 54 -7.16 3.80 15.53
N LEU A 55 -7.55 5.07 15.59
CA LEU A 55 -7.76 5.89 14.38
C LEU A 55 -6.47 6.02 13.56
N SER A 56 -5.35 6.24 14.23
CA SER A 56 -4.04 6.33 13.58
C SER A 56 -3.57 5.00 13.00
N PHE A 57 -3.88 3.88 13.68
CA PHE A 57 -3.59 2.55 13.17
C PHE A 57 -4.45 2.21 11.95
N TRP A 58 -5.78 2.35 12.08
CA TRP A 58 -6.72 1.96 11.04
C TRP A 58 -6.58 2.81 9.78
N SER A 59 -6.27 4.11 9.89
CA SER A 59 -6.03 4.96 8.71
C SER A 59 -4.85 4.49 7.86
N GLN A 60 -3.79 3.98 8.50
CA GLN A 60 -2.64 3.41 7.80
C GLN A 60 -2.96 2.03 7.23
N PHE A 61 -3.58 1.16 8.04
CA PHE A 61 -3.89 -0.21 7.64
C PHE A 61 -5.00 -0.31 6.58
N ARG A 62 -5.90 0.68 6.51
CA ARG A 62 -7.01 0.74 5.55
C ARG A 62 -6.55 0.53 4.11
N LYS A 63 -5.40 1.10 3.74
CA LYS A 63 -4.86 0.97 2.39
C LYS A 63 -4.59 -0.49 2.01
N GLU A 64 -3.98 -1.24 2.92
CA GLU A 64 -3.71 -2.67 2.73
C GLU A 64 -4.98 -3.51 2.79
N HIS A 65 -5.93 -3.10 3.65
CA HIS A 65 -7.25 -3.74 3.73
C HIS A 65 -8.01 -3.65 2.40
N GLU A 66 -8.00 -2.47 1.76
CA GLU A 66 -8.71 -2.19 0.52
C GLU A 66 -7.96 -2.64 -0.75
N ASP A 67 -6.66 -2.95 -0.66
CA ASP A 67 -5.88 -3.42 -1.82
C ASP A 67 -6.30 -4.84 -2.23
N SER A 68 -6.86 -4.98 -3.43
CA SER A 68 -7.28 -6.27 -3.99
C SER A 68 -6.13 -7.11 -4.54
N ASN A 69 -4.92 -6.55 -4.65
CA ASN A 69 -3.75 -7.27 -5.16
C ASN A 69 -3.04 -8.11 -4.08
N ILE A 70 -3.43 -7.93 -2.81
CA ILE A 70 -2.85 -8.65 -1.67
C ILE A 70 -3.83 -9.74 -1.26
N ASP A 71 -3.33 -10.97 -1.14
CA ASP A 71 -4.12 -12.11 -0.71
C ASP A 71 -4.56 -11.98 0.76
N LEU A 72 -5.65 -12.64 1.14
CA LEU A 72 -6.21 -12.51 2.49
C LEU A 72 -5.25 -13.04 3.56
N GLU A 73 -4.57 -14.14 3.29
CA GLU A 73 -3.54 -14.75 4.12
C GLU A 73 -2.37 -13.77 4.35
N ASP A 74 -1.92 -13.10 3.30
CA ASP A 74 -0.89 -12.07 3.39
C ASP A 74 -1.36 -10.86 4.20
N LYS A 75 -2.64 -10.46 4.07
CA LYS A 75 -3.22 -9.41 4.92
C LYS A 75 -3.29 -9.82 6.38
N ILE A 76 -3.54 -11.10 6.69
CA ILE A 76 -3.44 -11.61 8.06
C ILE A 76 -1.99 -11.54 8.54
N ALA A 77 -1.02 -11.94 7.72
CA ALA A 77 0.40 -11.82 8.06
C ALA A 77 0.81 -10.36 8.31
N TYR A 78 0.27 -9.40 7.56
CA TYR A 78 0.46 -7.98 7.82
C TYR A 78 -0.21 -7.52 9.12
N LEU A 79 -1.44 -7.95 9.43
CA LEU A 79 -2.09 -7.68 10.72
C LEU A 79 -1.27 -8.24 11.88
N ILE A 80 -0.72 -9.43 11.70
CA ILE A 80 0.21 -10.01 12.66
C ILE A 80 1.39 -9.06 12.76
N GLN A 81 2.10 -8.70 11.70
CA GLN A 81 3.24 -7.79 11.83
C GLN A 81 2.86 -6.43 12.44
N ALA A 82 1.68 -5.90 12.13
CA ALA A 82 1.23 -4.58 12.55
C ALA A 82 0.69 -4.53 14.00
N THR A 83 0.66 -5.64 14.73
CA THR A 83 0.25 -5.66 16.15
C THR A 83 1.44 -5.92 17.09
N VAL A 84 1.37 -5.47 18.35
CA VAL A 84 2.45 -5.70 19.33
C VAL A 84 2.33 -7.11 19.92
N PRO A 85 3.36 -7.97 19.92
CA PRO A 85 3.33 -9.28 20.59
C PRO A 85 2.82 -9.22 22.03
N GLY A 86 1.99 -10.18 22.44
CA GLY A 86 1.36 -10.24 23.77
C GLY A 86 0.24 -9.22 24.03
N SER A 87 0.03 -8.25 23.15
CA SER A 87 -0.97 -7.19 23.31
C SER A 87 -2.41 -7.68 23.10
N ARG A 88 -3.40 -6.86 23.47
CA ARG A 88 -4.82 -7.23 23.29
C ARG A 88 -5.22 -7.32 21.81
N ALA A 89 -4.63 -6.47 20.97
CA ALA A 89 -4.86 -6.52 19.53
C ALA A 89 -4.27 -7.81 18.93
N ARG A 90 -3.02 -8.13 19.30
CA ARG A 90 -2.35 -9.38 18.91
C ARG A 90 -3.14 -10.62 19.28
N GLN A 91 -3.60 -10.70 20.52
CA GLN A 91 -4.40 -11.84 21.00
C GLN A 91 -5.69 -12.04 20.19
N LEU A 92 -6.32 -10.96 19.71
CA LEU A 92 -7.49 -11.04 18.84
C LEU A 92 -7.12 -11.50 17.43
N VAL A 93 -6.01 -11.01 16.86
CA VAL A 93 -5.56 -11.44 15.54
C VAL A 93 -5.19 -12.92 15.54
N GLU A 94 -4.51 -13.38 16.59
CA GLU A 94 -4.05 -14.77 16.74
C GLU A 94 -5.13 -15.72 17.29
N SER A 95 -6.30 -15.22 17.70
CA SER A 95 -7.40 -16.11 18.15
C SER A 95 -8.03 -16.88 16.99
N PHE A 96 -7.71 -16.50 15.76
CA PHE A 96 -8.15 -17.18 14.55
C PHE A 96 -6.95 -17.84 13.86
N PRO A 97 -7.11 -19.02 13.25
CA PRO A 97 -6.11 -19.55 12.35
C PRO A 97 -5.85 -18.57 11.19
N ALA A 98 -4.59 -18.44 10.78
CA ALA A 98 -4.17 -17.59 9.66
C ALA A 98 -4.55 -18.18 8.29
N MET A 99 -5.86 -18.25 8.05
CA MET A 99 -6.48 -18.69 6.81
C MET A 99 -7.32 -17.53 6.26
N GLY A 100 -7.33 -17.33 4.95
CA GLY A 100 -7.97 -16.18 4.30
C GLY A 100 -9.47 -16.04 4.65
N GLU A 101 -10.17 -17.17 4.78
CA GLU A 101 -11.58 -17.24 5.20
C GLU A 101 -11.86 -16.54 6.54
N ASN A 102 -10.86 -16.44 7.41
CA ASN A 102 -11.00 -15.81 8.73
C ASN A 102 -10.69 -14.31 8.73
N TYR A 103 -10.16 -13.75 7.63
CA TYR A 103 -9.71 -12.37 7.58
C TYR A 103 -10.82 -11.38 7.97
N ASP A 104 -12.01 -11.56 7.40
CA ASP A 104 -13.15 -10.68 7.67
C ASP A 104 -13.59 -10.75 9.14
N ASN A 105 -13.52 -11.93 9.76
CA ASN A 105 -13.82 -12.12 11.18
C ASN A 105 -12.79 -11.40 12.06
N ILE A 106 -11.50 -11.48 11.72
CA ILE A 106 -10.43 -10.79 12.44
C ILE A 106 -10.63 -9.26 12.36
N VAL A 107 -10.83 -8.72 11.15
CA VAL A 107 -11.04 -7.28 10.95
C VAL A 107 -12.31 -6.80 11.66
N SER A 108 -13.39 -7.57 11.57
CA SER A 108 -14.65 -7.26 12.26
C SER A 108 -14.45 -7.25 13.77
N GLY A 109 -13.73 -8.21 14.33
CA GLY A 109 -13.38 -8.26 15.75
C GLY A 109 -12.54 -7.06 16.19
N LEU A 110 -11.53 -6.66 15.39
CA LEU A 110 -10.74 -5.46 15.66
C LEU A 110 -11.61 -4.19 15.68
N LYS A 111 -12.45 -3.99 14.66
CA LYS A 111 -13.37 -2.85 14.58
C LYS A 111 -14.38 -2.84 15.73
N PHE A 112 -14.95 -3.99 16.06
CA PHE A 112 -15.90 -4.12 17.16
C PHE A 112 -15.28 -3.78 18.52
N ARG A 113 -14.03 -4.22 18.76
CA ARG A 113 -13.37 -4.05 20.06
C ARG A 113 -12.71 -2.69 20.25
N PHE A 114 -12.09 -2.15 19.19
CA PHE A 114 -11.26 -0.94 19.28
C PHE A 114 -11.79 0.21 18.44
N GLY A 115 -12.56 -0.09 17.39
CA GLY A 115 -13.06 0.87 16.42
C GLY A 115 -14.42 1.48 16.70
N ARG A 116 -14.96 1.33 17.92
CA ARG A 116 -16.25 1.93 18.25
C ARG A 116 -16.14 3.44 18.44
N GLU A 117 -16.99 4.18 17.74
CA GLU A 117 -17.01 5.64 17.75
C GLU A 117 -17.37 6.21 19.13
N ASP A 118 -18.31 5.57 19.85
CA ASP A 118 -18.73 5.99 21.19
C ASP A 118 -17.57 6.00 22.19
N LEU A 119 -16.74 4.94 22.18
CA LEU A 119 -15.56 4.85 23.04
C LEU A 119 -14.49 5.85 22.65
N GLN A 120 -14.29 6.09 21.35
CA GLN A 120 -13.33 7.07 20.87
C GLN A 120 -13.74 8.49 21.30
N ILE A 121 -15.01 8.86 21.11
CA ILE A 121 -15.56 10.15 21.53
C ILE A 121 -15.34 10.34 23.04
N GLU A 122 -15.68 9.35 23.85
CA GLU A 122 -15.50 9.42 25.29
C GLU A 122 -14.03 9.65 25.69
N VAL A 123 -13.12 8.93 25.06
CA VAL A 123 -11.68 9.09 25.31
C VAL A 123 -11.20 10.50 24.95
N TYR A 124 -11.60 11.04 23.80
CA TYR A 124 -11.22 12.39 23.38
C TYR A 124 -11.84 13.47 24.27
N ILE A 125 -13.11 13.34 24.65
CA ILE A 125 -13.76 14.28 25.58
C ILE A 125 -13.01 14.30 26.91
N ARG A 126 -12.66 13.13 27.48
CA ARG A 126 -11.88 13.09 28.73
C ARG A 126 -10.51 13.75 28.59
N GLU A 127 -9.84 13.61 27.44
CA GLU A 127 -8.55 14.28 27.20
C GLU A 127 -8.69 15.79 27.10
N LEU A 128 -9.70 16.27 26.37
CA LEU A 128 -10.00 17.70 26.27
C LEU A 128 -10.34 18.30 27.63
N LEU A 129 -11.18 17.63 28.43
CA LEU A 129 -11.52 18.07 29.78
C LEU A 129 -10.29 18.12 30.69
N LYS A 130 -9.41 17.11 30.64
CA LYS A 130 -8.15 17.12 31.39
C LYS A 130 -7.27 18.30 31.01
N LEU A 131 -7.15 18.61 29.72
CA LEU A 131 -6.38 19.77 29.27
C LEU A 131 -6.98 21.07 29.83
N ILE A 132 -8.29 21.25 29.77
CA ILE A 132 -8.93 22.47 30.28
C ILE A 132 -8.72 22.61 31.79
N LEU A 133 -8.97 21.54 32.56
CA LEU A 133 -8.84 21.56 34.02
C LEU A 133 -7.39 21.82 34.47
N ASN A 134 -6.40 21.20 33.81
CA ASN A 134 -4.99 21.45 34.11
C ASN A 134 -4.54 22.89 33.81
N ASN A 135 -5.26 23.62 32.95
CA ASN A 135 -5.00 25.03 32.66
C ASN A 135 -5.79 25.98 33.57
N CYS A 136 -6.69 25.47 34.43
CA CYS A 136 -7.43 26.26 35.42
C CYS A 136 -6.73 26.33 36.79
N ASP A 137 -5.68 25.54 37.01
CA ASP A 137 -4.86 25.54 38.23
C ASP A 137 -3.69 26.56 38.18
N VAL A 138 -3.85 27.68 37.44
CA VAL A 138 -2.87 28.78 37.32
C VAL A 138 -3.47 30.10 37.79
#